data_AF-A0A6N2KW93-F1
#
_entry.id   AF-A0A6N2KW93-F1
#
_cell.length_a   1.000
_cell.length_b   1.000
_cell.length_c   1.000
_cell.angle_alpha   90.00
_cell.angle_beta   90.00
_cell.angle_gamma   90.00
#
_symmetry.space_group_name_H-M   'P 1'
#
loop_
_entity.id
_entity.type
_entity.pdbx_description
1 polymer ?
#
loop_
_entity_poly.entity_id
_entity_poly.type
_entity_poly.pdbx_seq_one_letter_code
_entity_poly.pdbx_strand_id
1 'polypeptide(L)'
;MKETEPEYWDWLARLEMTGSKSVSEMRVTLTLPQLQKAIQVYEEALQFVPSPVMFNLYIKFLMDAIAPEGENELSKVSSPTEDYIPHLLVVYEKADVVGCMTEDLACHYARKLADRLCSGKLSDSEKLWILRASMEMKSFTDDTSAPSKDDLQYVLGLLRSALNKVSLSKAEDLWLMALKCFAKDKKYMDKLVETTLISVAKDGGSDDGFSLSSVIVNFMLQKDGIHAYKRFLALPHRGLAFYRRCIELEVDLASAGDRDCLANARKLYESALATYGQNVTLWQDYHKMEIKLGTSETANAVCWRARKTLKNSAAFVAAPDL
;
A
#
# COMPACT_ATOMS: atom_id res chain seq x y z
N MET A 1 22.84 21.59 38.74
CA MET A 1 22.06 22.29 37.70
C MET A 1 22.00 21.52 36.37
N LYS A 2 22.89 20.55 36.09
CA LYS A 2 22.83 19.70 34.88
C LYS A 2 21.91 18.47 34.98
N GLU A 3 21.58 18.03 36.19
CA GLU A 3 20.73 16.85 36.45
C GLU A 3 19.26 17.02 36.04
N THR A 4 18.84 18.25 35.70
CA THR A 4 17.47 18.55 35.24
C THR A 4 17.34 18.57 33.71
N GLU A 5 18.43 18.40 32.96
CA GLU A 5 18.45 18.45 31.49
C GLU A 5 18.35 17.03 30.91
N PRO A 6 17.32 16.70 30.11
CA PRO A 6 17.18 15.38 29.47
C PRO A 6 18.40 14.96 28.63
N GLU A 7 19.05 15.92 27.97
CA GLU A 7 20.23 15.70 27.12
C GLU A 7 21.45 15.22 27.92
N TYR A 8 21.57 15.65 29.18
CA TYR A 8 22.62 15.19 30.07
C TYR A 8 22.46 13.69 30.38
N TRP A 9 21.23 13.26 30.63
CA TRP A 9 20.91 11.85 30.90
C TRP A 9 21.05 10.96 29.66
N ASP A 10 20.65 11.42 28.46
CA ASP A 10 20.91 10.71 27.21
C ASP A 10 22.41 10.53 26.96
N TRP A 11 23.20 11.59 27.17
CA TRP A 11 24.66 11.50 27.08
C TRP A 11 25.24 10.48 28.07
N LEU A 12 24.80 10.50 29.34
CA LEU A 12 25.22 9.54 30.37
C LEU A 12 24.88 8.10 29.97
N ALA A 13 23.65 7.85 29.53
CA ALA A 13 23.22 6.51 29.13
C ALA A 13 23.99 6.00 27.91
N ARG A 14 24.30 6.89 26.94
CA ARG A 14 25.13 6.55 25.78
C ARG A 14 26.60 6.35 26.15
N LEU A 15 27.11 7.01 27.17
CA LEU A 15 28.46 6.79 27.67
C LEU A 15 28.65 5.36 28.21
N GLU A 16 27.64 4.83 28.91
CA GLU A 16 27.65 3.43 29.40
C GLU A 16 27.79 2.40 28.27
N MET A 17 27.29 2.72 27.07
CA MET A 17 27.48 1.89 25.86
C MET A 17 28.92 1.90 25.34
N THR A 18 29.69 2.95 25.62
CA THR A 18 31.04 3.16 25.11
C THR A 18 32.16 2.73 26.06
N GLY A 19 31.83 2.04 27.17
CA GLY A 19 32.74 1.77 28.27
C GLY A 19 34.12 1.20 27.89
N SER A 20 35.17 1.99 28.20
CA SER A 20 36.60 1.66 28.37
C SER A 20 37.18 0.57 27.45
N LYS A 21 37.37 0.89 26.17
CA LYS A 21 38.41 0.23 25.36
C LYS A 21 39.27 1.28 24.68
N SER A 22 40.58 1.13 24.87
CA SER A 22 41.65 1.87 24.22
C SER A 22 41.41 2.04 22.73
N VAL A 23 41.84 3.19 22.21
CA VAL A 23 41.99 3.56 20.81
C VAL A 23 42.45 2.37 19.96
N SER A 24 41.52 1.61 19.38
CA SER A 24 41.72 0.73 18.23
C SER A 24 40.37 0.14 17.78
N GLU A 25 40.00 0.51 16.55
CA GLU A 25 39.09 -0.23 15.65
C GLU A 25 37.62 -0.44 16.06
N MET A 26 36.83 0.57 15.66
CA MET A 26 35.52 0.48 14.98
C MET A 26 34.88 -0.92 14.87
N ARG A 27 34.00 -1.24 15.84
CA ARG A 27 32.65 -1.83 15.67
C ARG A 27 32.10 -2.23 17.04
N VAL A 28 31.09 -1.51 17.52
CA VAL A 28 30.46 -1.75 18.83
C VAL A 28 29.51 -2.93 18.70
N THR A 29 30.03 -4.13 18.93
CA THR A 29 29.17 -5.26 19.28
C THR A 29 28.50 -4.95 20.62
N LEU A 30 27.18 -4.74 20.60
CA LEU A 30 26.36 -4.47 21.77
C LEU A 30 26.56 -5.61 22.79
N THR A 31 27.22 -5.34 23.92
CA THR A 31 27.22 -6.31 25.02
C THR A 31 25.95 -6.09 25.84
N LEU A 32 25.15 -7.15 26.02
CA LEU A 32 23.90 -7.15 26.81
C LEU A 32 24.03 -6.42 28.18
N PRO A 33 25.16 -6.52 28.92
CA PRO A 33 25.32 -5.81 30.20
C PRO A 33 25.45 -4.29 30.07
N GLN A 34 26.10 -3.77 29.01
CA GLN A 34 26.22 -2.33 28.77
C GLN A 34 24.86 -1.71 28.45
N LEU A 35 24.06 -2.43 27.67
CA LEU A 35 22.70 -2.00 27.33
C LEU A 35 21.78 -1.97 28.56
N GLN A 36 21.89 -2.95 29.46
CA GLN A 36 21.14 -2.95 30.72
C GLN A 36 21.51 -1.76 31.61
N LYS A 37 22.79 -1.38 31.68
CA LYS A 37 23.22 -0.18 32.40
C LYS A 37 22.67 1.10 31.79
N ALA A 38 22.72 1.23 30.47
CA ALA A 38 22.14 2.38 29.78
C ALA A 38 20.62 2.47 30.03
N ILE A 39 19.91 1.34 29.97
CA ILE A 39 18.49 1.24 30.34
C ILE A 39 18.26 1.72 31.78
N GLN A 40 19.09 1.30 32.73
CA GLN A 40 18.98 1.74 34.12
C GLN A 40 19.16 3.27 34.25
N VAL A 41 20.13 3.86 33.55
CA VAL A 41 20.32 5.32 33.54
C VAL A 41 19.09 6.04 33.01
N TYR A 42 18.44 5.52 31.97
CA TYR A 42 17.17 6.08 31.47
C TYR A 42 16.01 5.94 32.48
N GLU A 43 15.90 4.79 33.13
CA GLU A 43 14.87 4.55 34.15
C GLU A 43 15.05 5.48 35.36
N GLU A 44 16.29 5.74 35.79
CA GLU A 44 16.61 6.72 36.81
C GLU A 44 16.27 8.14 36.33
N ALA A 45 16.66 8.51 35.11
CA ALA A 45 16.35 9.80 34.52
C ALA A 45 14.84 10.10 34.49
N LEU A 46 14.00 9.10 34.19
CA LEU A 46 12.55 9.24 34.20
C LEU A 46 11.97 9.51 35.60
N GLN A 47 12.66 9.13 36.68
CA GLN A 47 12.25 9.47 38.04
C GLN A 47 12.54 10.93 38.39
N PHE A 48 13.61 11.51 37.83
CA PHE A 48 14.03 12.88 38.11
C PHE A 48 13.45 13.91 37.13
N VAL A 49 13.34 13.56 35.85
CA VAL A 49 12.94 14.45 34.75
C VAL A 49 11.90 13.76 33.83
N PRO A 50 10.71 13.39 34.36
CA PRO A 50 9.64 12.83 33.54
C PRO A 50 9.14 13.88 32.56
N SER A 51 9.56 13.77 31.31
CA SER A 51 9.20 14.71 30.25
C SER A 51 9.10 14.01 28.90
N PRO A 52 8.29 14.53 27.97
CA PRO A 52 8.22 13.99 26.61
C PRO A 52 9.58 13.89 25.91
N VAL A 53 10.47 14.86 26.16
CA VAL A 53 11.83 14.87 25.60
C VAL A 53 12.65 13.69 26.13
N MET A 54 12.58 13.41 27.43
CA MET A 54 13.29 12.28 28.03
C MET A 54 12.79 10.93 27.49
N PHE A 55 11.47 10.77 27.34
CA PHE A 55 10.87 9.58 26.72
C PHE A 55 11.29 9.43 25.25
N ASN A 56 11.32 10.53 24.47
CA ASN A 56 11.79 10.51 23.09
C ASN A 56 13.26 10.07 22.97
N LEU A 57 14.14 10.59 23.83
CA LEU A 57 15.54 10.20 23.86
C LEU A 57 15.70 8.71 24.21
N TYR A 58 14.94 8.23 25.19
CA TYR A 58 14.99 6.83 25.60
C TYR A 58 14.48 5.89 24.49
N ILE A 59 13.34 6.21 23.88
CA ILE A 59 12.77 5.44 22.77
C ILE A 59 13.74 5.42 21.58
N LYS A 60 14.33 6.58 21.24
CA LYS A 60 15.32 6.67 20.17
C LYS A 60 16.52 5.79 20.45
N PHE A 61 17.04 5.81 21.67
CA PHE A 61 18.13 4.93 22.09
C PHE A 61 17.77 3.44 21.93
N LEU A 62 16.60 3.02 22.41
CA LEU A 62 16.16 1.62 22.27
C LEU A 62 16.01 1.22 20.80
N MET A 63 15.50 2.12 19.96
CA MET A 63 15.36 1.90 18.52
C MET A 63 16.72 1.79 17.82
N ASP A 64 17.69 2.64 18.17
CA ASP A 64 19.06 2.59 17.66
C ASP A 64 19.72 1.25 18.04
N ALA A 65 19.45 0.73 19.25
CA ALA A 65 19.97 -0.55 19.72
C ALA A 65 19.29 -1.78 19.06
N ILE A 66 18.08 -1.62 18.52
CA ILE A 66 17.30 -2.67 17.85
C ILE A 66 17.61 -2.75 16.34
N ALA A 67 18.12 -1.66 15.73
CA ALA A 67 18.37 -1.61 14.29
C ALA A 67 19.41 -2.67 13.87
N PRO A 68 19.12 -3.51 12.85
CA PRO A 68 20.11 -4.42 12.31
C PRO A 68 21.23 -3.61 11.64
N GLU A 69 22.47 -3.76 12.11
CA GLU A 69 23.64 -3.27 11.37
C GLU A 69 23.62 -3.88 9.96
N GLY A 70 23.87 -3.03 8.96
CA GLY A 70 23.53 -3.26 7.55
C GLY A 70 23.98 -4.57 6.91
N GLU A 71 23.28 -4.91 5.84
CA GLU A 71 23.45 -6.07 4.96
C GLU A 71 24.92 -6.42 4.67
N ASN A 72 25.43 -7.46 5.33
CA ASN A 72 26.22 -8.49 4.66
C ASN A 72 26.33 -9.76 5.53
N GLU A 73 26.29 -10.89 4.83
CA GLU A 73 26.66 -12.23 5.28
C GLU A 73 25.64 -13.03 6.11
N LEU A 74 25.36 -14.21 5.58
CA LEU A 74 24.60 -15.29 6.19
C LEU A 74 25.13 -15.59 7.60
N SER A 75 24.34 -15.29 8.62
CA SER A 75 24.34 -16.11 9.83
C SER A 75 22.97 -16.08 10.50
N LYS A 76 22.30 -17.22 10.47
CA LYS A 76 21.27 -17.58 11.45
C LYS A 76 21.98 -17.67 12.80
N VAL A 77 22.07 -16.56 13.51
CA VAL A 77 22.29 -16.53 14.95
C VAL A 77 21.14 -15.71 15.50
N SER A 78 20.36 -16.31 16.40
CA SER A 78 19.31 -15.63 17.16
C SER A 78 19.93 -14.42 17.86
N SER A 79 19.78 -13.25 17.25
CA SER A 79 20.25 -12.01 17.85
C SER A 79 19.32 -11.68 19.03
N PRO A 80 19.82 -11.05 20.10
CA PRO A 80 19.03 -10.66 21.28
C PRO A 80 17.96 -9.59 20.97
N THR A 81 17.75 -9.24 19.70
CA THR A 81 16.82 -8.24 19.20
C THR A 81 15.35 -8.55 19.54
N GLU A 82 15.01 -9.82 19.75
CA GLU A 82 13.64 -10.25 20.11
C GLU A 82 13.20 -9.79 21.52
N ASP A 83 14.13 -9.53 22.45
CA ASP A 83 13.81 -9.23 23.85
C ASP A 83 13.52 -7.74 24.16
N TYR A 84 13.76 -6.82 23.22
CA TYR A 84 13.66 -5.37 23.49
C TYR A 84 12.35 -4.73 23.03
N ILE A 85 11.63 -5.34 22.08
CA ILE A 85 10.31 -4.85 21.66
C ILE A 85 9.33 -4.82 22.85
N PRO A 86 9.26 -5.85 23.72
CA PRO A 86 8.45 -5.76 24.93
C PRO A 86 8.84 -4.59 25.84
N HIS A 87 10.14 -4.37 26.05
CA HIS A 87 10.65 -3.28 26.90
C HIS A 87 10.29 -1.91 26.32
N LEU A 88 10.47 -1.72 25.01
CA LEU A 88 10.09 -0.51 24.31
C LEU A 88 8.59 -0.19 24.50
N LEU A 89 7.72 -1.19 24.44
CA LEU A 89 6.28 -1.01 24.65
C LEU A 89 5.95 -0.63 26.10
N VAL A 90 6.67 -1.18 27.08
CA VAL A 90 6.56 -0.77 28.49
C VAL A 90 6.95 0.70 28.67
N VAL A 91 7.95 1.20 27.95
CA VAL A 91 8.34 2.62 28.00
C VAL A 91 7.22 3.54 27.49
N TYR A 92 6.52 3.16 26.42
CA TYR A 92 5.34 3.90 25.96
C TYR A 92 4.20 3.87 26.98
N GLU A 93 3.89 2.71 27.57
CA GLU A 93 2.86 2.60 28.61
C GLU A 93 3.19 3.49 29.82
N LYS A 94 4.47 3.59 30.21
CA LYS A 94 4.93 4.53 31.24
C LYS A 94 4.71 5.98 30.84
N ALA A 95 4.99 6.35 29.59
CA ALA A 95 4.76 7.71 29.10
C ALA A 95 3.29 8.11 29.21
N ASP A 96 2.37 7.17 28.94
CA ASP A 96 0.93 7.38 29.08
C ASP A 96 0.51 7.58 30.54
N VAL A 97 0.95 6.68 31.45
CA VAL A 97 0.64 6.76 32.88
C VAL A 97 1.12 8.07 33.51
N VAL A 98 2.28 8.58 33.07
CA VAL A 98 2.88 9.82 33.60
C VAL A 98 2.35 11.08 32.88
N GLY A 99 1.46 10.93 31.88
CA GLY A 99 0.90 12.05 31.13
C GLY A 99 1.89 12.75 30.19
N CYS A 100 2.95 12.06 29.80
CA CYS A 100 3.99 12.54 28.87
C CYS A 100 3.78 12.04 27.43
N MET A 101 2.64 11.40 27.14
CA MET A 101 2.31 10.90 25.82
C MET A 101 1.97 12.05 24.87
N THR A 102 2.84 12.29 23.89
CA THR A 102 2.59 13.22 22.78
C THR A 102 1.89 12.49 21.63
N GLU A 103 1.32 13.24 20.69
CA GLU A 103 0.73 12.67 19.48
C GLU A 103 1.74 11.84 18.68
N ASP A 104 2.97 12.34 18.51
CA ASP A 104 4.05 11.63 17.83
C ASP A 104 4.41 10.31 18.53
N LEU A 105 4.56 10.34 19.86
CA LEU A 105 4.80 9.15 20.69
C LEU A 105 3.65 8.14 20.59
N ALA A 106 2.40 8.60 20.60
CA ALA A 106 1.23 7.74 20.47
C ALA A 106 1.18 7.06 19.09
N CYS A 107 1.49 7.82 18.02
CA CYS A 107 1.59 7.30 16.66
C CYS A 107 2.70 6.24 16.55
N HIS A 108 3.87 6.51 17.13
CA HIS A 108 4.97 5.54 17.20
C HIS A 108 4.59 4.27 17.99
N TYR A 109 3.96 4.42 19.15
CA TYR A 109 3.50 3.31 19.97
C TYR A 109 2.53 2.42 19.21
N ALA A 110 1.51 3.02 18.60
CA ALA A 110 0.48 2.29 17.86
C ALA A 110 1.09 1.50 16.68
N ARG A 111 2.08 2.07 15.97
CA ARG A 111 2.80 1.37 14.89
C ARG A 111 3.58 0.16 15.39
N LYS A 112 4.36 0.31 16.48
CA LYS A 112 5.14 -0.80 17.05
C LYS A 112 4.26 -1.88 17.66
N LEU A 113 3.14 -1.50 18.27
CA LEU A 113 2.16 -2.46 18.76
C LEU A 113 1.51 -3.24 17.62
N ALA A 114 1.13 -2.56 16.54
CA ALA A 114 0.56 -3.20 15.35
C ALA A 114 1.55 -4.18 14.69
N ASP A 115 2.83 -3.83 14.63
CA ASP A 115 3.89 -4.71 14.14
C ASP A 115 3.96 -6.01 14.95
N ARG A 116 4.10 -5.90 16.28
CA ARG A 116 4.15 -7.06 17.19
C ARG A 116 2.92 -7.96 17.08
N LEU A 117 1.74 -7.37 16.95
CA LEU A 117 0.50 -8.12 16.83
C LEU A 117 0.40 -8.85 15.48
N CYS A 118 0.86 -8.22 14.39
CA CYS A 118 0.86 -8.81 13.05
C CYS A 118 1.91 -9.92 12.90
N SER A 119 3.06 -9.82 13.57
CA SER A 119 4.10 -10.86 13.54
C SER A 119 3.86 -11.98 14.54
N GLY A 120 3.01 -11.76 15.54
CA GLY A 120 2.70 -12.72 16.59
C GLY A 120 1.30 -13.33 16.49
N LYS A 121 0.56 -13.26 17.60
CA LYS A 121 -0.69 -14.00 17.82
C LYS A 121 -1.84 -13.66 16.86
N LEU A 122 -1.78 -12.50 16.20
CA LEU A 122 -2.84 -12.02 15.30
C LEU A 122 -2.37 -11.94 13.85
N SER A 123 -1.41 -12.79 13.46
CA SER A 123 -0.82 -12.82 12.11
C SER A 123 -1.81 -13.08 10.98
N ASP A 124 -2.99 -13.61 11.28
CA ASP A 124 -4.04 -13.88 10.30
C ASP A 124 -5.18 -12.85 10.34
N SER A 125 -5.05 -11.80 11.15
CA SER A 125 -6.04 -10.73 11.23
C SER A 125 -5.91 -9.76 10.06
N GLU A 126 -6.78 -9.89 9.05
CA GLU A 126 -6.85 -8.98 7.91
C GLU A 126 -6.96 -7.50 8.34
N LYS A 127 -7.84 -7.21 9.31
CA LYS A 127 -8.08 -5.84 9.80
C LYS A 127 -6.81 -5.22 10.39
N LEU A 128 -6.01 -6.02 11.09
CA LEU A 128 -4.77 -5.57 11.70
C LEU A 128 -3.71 -5.27 10.64
N TRP A 129 -3.60 -6.13 9.61
CA TRP A 129 -2.70 -5.88 8.47
C TRP A 129 -3.07 -4.63 7.69
N ILE A 130 -4.37 -4.39 7.45
CA ILE A 130 -4.85 -3.16 6.81
C ILE A 130 -4.47 -1.93 7.66
N LEU A 131 -4.73 -1.99 8.97
CA LEU A 131 -4.41 -0.90 9.89
C LEU A 131 -2.90 -0.60 9.89
N ARG A 132 -2.07 -1.63 10.06
CA ARG A 132 -0.61 -1.51 10.08
C ARG A 132 -0.09 -0.87 8.79
N ALA A 133 -0.47 -1.42 7.63
CA ALA A 133 0.02 -0.92 6.35
C ALA A 133 -0.47 0.52 6.07
N SER A 134 -1.69 0.86 6.49
CA SER A 134 -2.25 2.21 6.35
C SER A 134 -1.54 3.23 7.24
N MET A 135 -1.21 2.86 8.49
CA MET A 135 -0.46 3.74 9.39
C MET A 135 0.95 4.02 8.86
N GLU A 136 1.65 3.00 8.39
CA GLU A 136 3.00 3.18 7.85
C GLU A 136 2.98 4.03 6.58
N MET A 137 2.04 3.78 5.66
CA MET A 137 1.91 4.62 4.46
C MET A 137 1.60 6.09 4.77
N LYS A 138 0.78 6.36 5.79
CA LYS A 138 0.45 7.72 6.24
C LYS A 138 1.64 8.44 6.84
N SER A 139 2.51 7.76 7.60
CA SER A 139 3.70 8.43 8.16
C SER A 139 4.57 9.06 7.07
N PHE A 140 4.66 8.45 5.88
CA PHE A 140 5.44 9.02 4.77
C PHE A 140 4.72 10.12 3.99
N THR A 141 3.40 10.26 4.13
CA THR A 141 2.65 11.35 3.49
C THR A 141 2.59 12.61 4.33
N ASP A 142 2.69 12.47 5.66
CA ASP A 142 2.55 13.56 6.61
C ASP A 142 3.90 14.24 6.90
N ASP A 143 5.02 13.53 6.70
CA ASP A 143 6.37 14.10 6.80
C ASP A 143 6.66 15.08 5.64
N THR A 144 7.18 16.26 5.98
CA THR A 144 7.52 17.31 5.01
C THR A 144 8.71 16.93 4.12
N SER A 145 9.48 15.93 4.51
CA SER A 145 10.56 15.35 3.71
C SER A 145 10.05 14.23 2.80
N ALA A 146 10.50 14.25 1.55
CA ALA A 146 10.22 13.14 0.63
C ALA A 146 10.80 11.82 1.19
N PRO A 147 10.03 10.71 1.14
CA PRO A 147 10.49 9.41 1.65
C PRO A 147 11.76 8.95 0.93
N SER A 148 12.68 8.33 1.67
CA SER A 148 13.89 7.75 1.09
C SER A 148 13.59 6.52 0.24
N LYS A 149 14.58 6.04 -0.52
CA LYS A 149 14.43 4.81 -1.30
C LYS A 149 14.21 3.58 -0.41
N ASP A 150 14.86 3.57 0.76
CA ASP A 150 14.77 2.48 1.72
C ASP A 150 13.39 2.47 2.38
N ASP A 151 12.86 3.65 2.69
CA ASP A 151 11.48 3.82 3.17
C ASP A 151 10.45 3.29 2.16
N LEU A 152 10.56 3.70 0.90
CA LEU A 152 9.66 3.23 -0.16
C LEU A 152 9.75 1.71 -0.36
N GLN A 153 10.94 1.14 -0.23
CA GLN A 153 11.16 -0.30 -0.35
C GLN A 153 10.57 -1.07 0.84
N TYR A 154 10.72 -0.55 2.07
CA TYR A 154 10.11 -1.08 3.28
C TYR A 154 8.58 -1.08 3.17
N VAL A 155 7.98 0.07 2.82
CA VAL A 155 6.52 0.21 2.67
C VAL A 155 5.98 -0.73 1.61
N LEU A 156 6.67 -0.86 0.48
CA LEU A 156 6.25 -1.77 -0.59
C LEU A 156 6.30 -3.24 -0.12
N GLY A 157 7.32 -3.62 0.64
CA GLY A 157 7.43 -4.95 1.24
C GLY A 157 6.32 -5.24 2.24
N LEU A 158 6.01 -4.26 3.10
CA LEU A 158 4.92 -4.35 4.06
C LEU A 158 3.55 -4.46 3.36
N LEU A 159 3.32 -3.62 2.35
CA LEU A 159 2.10 -3.64 1.55
C LEU A 159 1.89 -5.01 0.89
N ARG A 160 2.92 -5.58 0.27
CA ARG A 160 2.84 -6.93 -0.33
C ARG A 160 2.50 -7.99 0.72
N SER A 161 3.07 -7.88 1.91
CA SER A 161 2.79 -8.79 3.02
C SER A 161 1.33 -8.69 3.48
N ALA A 162 0.81 -7.46 3.63
CA ALA A 162 -0.59 -7.22 3.97
C ALA A 162 -1.55 -7.71 2.87
N LEU A 163 -1.28 -7.41 1.61
CA LEU A 163 -2.12 -7.80 0.47
C LEU A 163 -2.16 -9.32 0.25
N ASN A 164 -1.10 -10.05 0.58
CA ASN A 164 -1.12 -11.51 0.56
C ASN A 164 -2.06 -12.12 1.62
N LYS A 165 -2.38 -11.35 2.67
CA LYS A 165 -3.22 -11.77 3.79
C LYS A 165 -4.66 -11.26 3.68
N VAL A 166 -4.95 -10.27 2.83
CA VAL A 166 -6.23 -9.57 2.77
C VAL A 166 -6.89 -9.79 1.41
N SER A 167 -8.19 -10.12 1.39
CA SER A 167 -8.96 -10.22 0.15
C SER A 167 -9.03 -8.89 -0.62
N LEU A 168 -8.96 -8.92 -1.96
CA LEU A 168 -9.03 -7.74 -2.81
C LEU A 168 -10.17 -6.77 -2.49
N SER A 169 -11.38 -7.27 -2.20
CA SER A 169 -12.56 -6.44 -1.90
C SER A 169 -12.43 -5.61 -0.62
N LYS A 170 -11.66 -6.07 0.36
CA LYS A 170 -11.42 -5.38 1.64
C LYS A 170 -10.18 -4.49 1.61
N ALA A 171 -9.33 -4.64 0.59
CA ALA A 171 -8.08 -3.92 0.44
C ALA A 171 -8.21 -2.67 -0.45
N GLU A 172 -9.43 -2.26 -0.83
CA GLU A 172 -9.68 -1.12 -1.72
C GLU A 172 -8.94 0.16 -1.28
N ASP A 173 -9.19 0.62 -0.05
CA ASP A 173 -8.56 1.82 0.50
C ASP A 173 -7.04 1.70 0.55
N LEU A 174 -6.54 0.50 0.83
CA LEU A 174 -5.12 0.21 0.93
C LEU A 174 -4.44 0.33 -0.44
N TRP A 175 -5.08 -0.19 -1.50
CA TRP A 175 -4.62 -0.02 -2.87
C TRP A 175 -4.63 1.43 -3.32
N LEU A 176 -5.70 2.17 -3.00
CA LEU A 176 -5.80 3.60 -3.34
C LEU A 176 -4.72 4.43 -2.63
N MET A 177 -4.41 4.11 -1.37
CA MET A 177 -3.33 4.76 -0.63
C MET A 177 -1.96 4.44 -1.25
N ALA A 178 -1.69 3.17 -1.57
CA ALA A 178 -0.46 2.75 -2.22
C ALA A 178 -0.22 3.48 -3.55
N LEU A 179 -1.25 3.60 -4.38
CA LEU A 179 -1.16 4.32 -5.66
C LEU A 179 -0.76 5.78 -5.46
N LYS A 180 -1.31 6.45 -4.45
CA LYS A 180 -0.95 7.83 -4.10
C LYS A 180 0.49 7.92 -3.56
N CYS A 181 0.89 7.00 -2.69
CA CYS A 181 2.24 6.97 -2.10
C CYS A 181 3.33 6.78 -3.17
N PHE A 182 3.14 5.81 -4.08
CA PHE A 182 4.16 5.48 -5.07
C PHE A 182 4.08 6.34 -6.34
N ALA A 183 3.02 7.13 -6.51
CA ALA A 183 2.72 7.95 -7.68
C ALA A 183 3.94 8.61 -8.32
N LYS A 184 4.79 9.22 -7.50
CA LYS A 184 5.90 10.08 -7.94
C LYS A 184 7.10 9.29 -8.46
N ASP A 185 7.26 8.03 -8.06
CA ASP A 185 8.41 7.19 -8.45
C ASP A 185 7.99 6.08 -9.42
N LYS A 186 8.41 6.24 -10.68
CA LYS A 186 8.10 5.29 -11.76
C LYS A 186 8.54 3.86 -11.45
N LYS A 187 9.70 3.66 -10.81
CA LYS A 187 10.23 2.34 -10.50
C LYS A 187 9.34 1.59 -9.50
N TYR A 188 8.86 2.29 -8.46
CA TYR A 188 7.97 1.68 -7.48
C TYR A 188 6.54 1.53 -8.00
N MET A 189 6.08 2.46 -8.85
CA MET A 189 4.82 2.29 -9.59
C MET A 189 4.84 1.03 -10.45
N ASP A 190 5.91 0.79 -11.22
CA ASP A 190 6.03 -0.42 -12.04
C ASP A 190 5.98 -1.70 -11.19
N LYS A 191 6.65 -1.72 -10.03
CA LYS A 191 6.58 -2.82 -9.07
C LYS A 191 5.18 -3.00 -8.46
N LEU A 192 4.46 -1.91 -8.21
CA LEU A 192 3.10 -1.94 -7.71
C LEU A 192 2.16 -2.53 -8.77
N VAL A 193 2.33 -2.14 -10.03
CA VAL A 193 1.55 -2.65 -11.18
C VAL A 193 1.78 -4.15 -11.35
N GLU A 194 3.02 -4.62 -11.27
CA GLU A 194 3.32 -6.04 -11.27
C GLU A 194 2.60 -6.78 -10.13
N THR A 195 2.57 -6.19 -8.94
CA THR A 195 1.84 -6.75 -7.79
C THR A 195 0.32 -6.79 -8.06
N THR A 196 -0.24 -5.77 -8.72
CA THR A 196 -1.66 -5.78 -9.12
C THR A 196 -1.96 -6.87 -10.15
N LEU A 197 -1.08 -7.07 -11.13
CA LEU A 197 -1.25 -8.12 -12.16
C LEU A 197 -1.28 -9.51 -11.52
N ILE A 198 -0.37 -9.78 -10.58
CA ILE A 198 -0.34 -11.04 -9.84
C ILE A 198 -1.62 -11.23 -9.02
N SER A 199 -2.08 -10.18 -8.33
CA SER A 199 -3.28 -10.26 -7.48
C SER A 199 -4.55 -10.48 -8.30
N VAL A 200 -4.72 -9.75 -9.41
CA VAL A 200 -5.86 -9.89 -10.32
C VAL A 200 -5.84 -11.24 -11.04
N ALA A 201 -4.65 -11.75 -11.39
CA ALA A 201 -4.53 -13.09 -12.00
C ALA A 201 -4.95 -14.21 -11.05
N LYS A 202 -4.66 -14.05 -9.74
CA LYS A 202 -4.96 -15.04 -8.70
C LYS A 202 -6.44 -15.04 -8.31
N ASP A 203 -6.99 -13.87 -8.01
CA ASP A 203 -8.31 -13.75 -7.39
C ASP A 203 -9.42 -13.38 -8.40
N GLY A 204 -9.06 -13.11 -9.66
CA GLY A 204 -9.97 -12.68 -10.71
C GLY A 204 -10.41 -11.22 -10.58
N GLY A 205 -10.93 -10.64 -11.66
CA GLY A 205 -11.63 -9.37 -11.58
C GLY A 205 -13.00 -9.53 -10.92
N SER A 206 -13.34 -8.67 -9.96
CA SER A 206 -14.71 -8.59 -9.45
C SER A 206 -15.61 -7.90 -10.47
N ASP A 207 -16.79 -8.49 -10.72
CA ASP A 207 -17.84 -7.87 -11.54
C ASP A 207 -18.75 -6.93 -10.72
N ASP A 208 -18.77 -7.10 -9.40
CA ASP A 208 -19.51 -6.27 -8.45
C ASP A 208 -18.55 -5.60 -7.44
N GLY A 209 -18.54 -4.26 -7.40
CA GLY A 209 -17.74 -3.47 -6.45
C GLY A 209 -16.35 -3.04 -6.97
N PHE A 210 -15.35 -3.03 -6.08
CA PHE A 210 -13.99 -2.55 -6.36
C PHE A 210 -13.30 -3.37 -7.46
N SER A 211 -12.92 -2.70 -8.54
CA SER A 211 -12.09 -3.28 -9.60
C SER A 211 -10.69 -2.67 -9.58
N LEU A 212 -9.76 -3.38 -8.93
CA LEU A 212 -8.34 -2.99 -8.89
C LEU A 212 -7.78 -2.73 -10.29
N SER A 213 -8.15 -3.57 -11.26
CA SER A 213 -7.74 -3.46 -12.66
C SER A 213 -8.26 -2.19 -13.35
N SER A 214 -9.46 -1.72 -13.01
CA SER A 214 -9.99 -0.44 -13.51
C SER A 214 -9.27 0.75 -12.87
N VAL A 215 -9.03 0.68 -11.56
CA VAL A 215 -8.37 1.74 -10.79
C VAL A 215 -6.91 1.93 -11.22
N ILE A 216 -6.15 0.84 -11.38
CA ILE A 216 -4.75 0.93 -11.82
C ILE A 216 -4.66 1.48 -13.25
N VAL A 217 -5.55 1.06 -14.15
CA VAL A 217 -5.59 1.58 -15.52
C VAL A 217 -5.84 3.08 -15.51
N ASN A 218 -6.80 3.57 -14.73
CA ASN A 218 -7.03 5.02 -14.55
C ASN A 218 -5.78 5.76 -14.10
N PHE A 219 -5.10 5.21 -13.10
CA PHE A 219 -3.89 5.82 -12.57
C PHE A 219 -2.75 5.84 -13.58
N MET A 220 -2.58 4.75 -14.35
CA MET A 220 -1.54 4.65 -15.36
C MET A 220 -1.83 5.48 -16.61
N LEU A 221 -3.08 5.64 -17.01
CA LEU A 221 -3.45 6.47 -18.17
C LEU A 221 -3.11 7.93 -17.97
N GLN A 222 -3.27 8.44 -16.75
CA GLN A 222 -2.84 9.79 -16.40
C GLN A 222 -1.33 10.00 -16.57
N LYS A 223 -0.52 8.93 -16.60
CA LYS A 223 0.95 9.00 -16.59
C LYS A 223 1.65 8.49 -17.85
N ASP A 224 1.27 7.31 -18.36
CA ASP A 224 1.94 6.59 -19.45
C ASP A 224 1.03 6.35 -20.68
N GLY A 225 -0.23 6.80 -20.65
CA GLY A 225 -1.16 6.71 -21.78
C GLY A 225 -1.66 5.30 -22.13
N ILE A 226 -2.12 5.14 -23.37
CA ILE A 226 -2.90 3.99 -23.90
C ILE A 226 -2.16 2.64 -23.80
N HIS A 227 -0.84 2.63 -23.67
CA HIS A 227 -0.06 1.38 -23.65
C HIS A 227 -0.20 0.58 -22.35
N ALA A 228 -0.70 1.20 -21.27
CA ALA A 228 -0.78 0.59 -19.95
C ALA A 228 -1.82 -0.54 -19.85
N TYR A 229 -3.02 -0.37 -20.43
CA TYR A 229 -4.10 -1.35 -20.26
C TYR A 229 -3.91 -2.62 -21.10
N LYS A 230 -3.07 -2.58 -22.16
CA LYS A 230 -2.78 -3.76 -23.01
C LYS A 230 -2.15 -4.92 -22.22
N ARG A 231 -1.38 -4.62 -21.16
CA ARG A 231 -0.83 -5.64 -20.26
C ARG A 231 -1.93 -6.39 -19.51
N PHE A 232 -2.97 -5.69 -19.08
CA PHE A 232 -4.11 -6.27 -18.38
C PHE A 232 -5.07 -7.03 -19.32
N LEU A 233 -5.06 -6.71 -20.62
CA LEU A 233 -5.82 -7.47 -21.63
C LEU A 233 -5.33 -8.92 -21.80
N ALA A 234 -4.10 -9.25 -21.42
CA ALA A 234 -3.60 -10.62 -21.52
C ALA A 234 -4.10 -11.54 -20.39
N LEU A 235 -4.82 -11.02 -19.39
CA LEU A 235 -5.23 -11.79 -18.22
C LEU A 235 -6.47 -12.68 -18.51
N PRO A 236 -6.52 -13.90 -17.93
CA PRO A 236 -7.56 -14.88 -18.21
C PRO A 236 -8.95 -14.53 -17.62
N HIS A 237 -9.01 -13.77 -16.53
CA HIS A 237 -10.25 -13.45 -15.81
C HIS A 237 -10.44 -11.94 -15.68
N ARG A 238 -10.86 -11.30 -16.79
CA ARG A 238 -11.08 -9.85 -16.87
C ARG A 238 -12.51 -9.50 -16.47
N GLY A 239 -12.67 -8.77 -15.37
CA GLY A 239 -13.98 -8.31 -14.92
C GLY A 239 -14.64 -7.32 -15.90
N LEU A 240 -15.96 -7.26 -15.94
CA LEU A 240 -16.72 -6.37 -16.82
C LEU A 240 -16.38 -4.89 -16.57
N ALA A 241 -16.13 -4.50 -15.32
CA ALA A 241 -15.74 -3.15 -14.96
C ALA A 241 -14.42 -2.71 -15.64
N PHE A 242 -13.49 -3.63 -15.84
CA PHE A 242 -12.25 -3.37 -16.57
C PHE A 242 -12.52 -3.09 -18.06
N TYR A 243 -13.36 -3.93 -18.69
CA TYR A 243 -13.74 -3.74 -20.08
C TYR A 243 -14.44 -2.40 -20.30
N ARG A 244 -15.44 -2.07 -19.45
CA ARG A 244 -16.13 -0.78 -19.51
C ARG A 244 -15.15 0.38 -19.46
N ARG A 245 -14.19 0.31 -18.56
CA ARG A 245 -13.23 1.40 -18.41
C ARG A 245 -12.32 1.56 -19.63
N CYS A 246 -11.79 0.45 -20.16
CA CYS A 246 -10.98 0.47 -21.38
C CYS A 246 -11.79 1.01 -22.59
N ILE A 247 -13.06 0.62 -22.69
CA ILE A 247 -13.96 1.08 -23.75
C ILE A 247 -14.21 2.57 -23.65
N GLU A 248 -14.55 3.10 -22.47
CA GLU A 248 -14.79 4.53 -22.24
C GLU A 248 -13.62 5.37 -22.76
N LEU A 249 -12.39 4.95 -22.47
CA LEU A 249 -11.19 5.66 -22.87
C LEU A 249 -10.97 5.66 -24.38
N GLU A 250 -11.12 4.51 -25.04
CA GLU A 250 -11.00 4.44 -26.51
C GLU A 250 -12.13 5.23 -27.19
N VAL A 251 -13.33 5.28 -26.60
CA VAL A 251 -14.44 6.08 -27.11
C VAL A 251 -14.17 7.58 -26.96
N ASP A 252 -13.63 8.02 -25.83
CA ASP A 252 -13.25 9.41 -25.59
C ASP A 252 -12.15 9.87 -26.58
N LEU A 253 -11.15 9.02 -26.81
CA LEU A 253 -10.08 9.27 -27.78
C LEU A 253 -10.58 9.28 -29.23
N ALA A 254 -11.48 8.36 -29.58
CA ALA A 254 -12.12 8.34 -30.89
C ALA A 254 -12.94 9.62 -31.14
N SER A 255 -13.64 10.10 -30.11
CA SER A 255 -14.39 11.36 -30.15
C SER A 255 -13.48 12.58 -30.31
N ALA A 256 -12.26 12.52 -29.78
CA ALA A 256 -11.23 13.54 -29.96
C ALA A 256 -10.54 13.51 -31.33
N GLY A 257 -10.86 12.53 -32.19
CA GLY A 257 -10.40 12.46 -33.58
C GLY A 257 -9.36 11.39 -33.88
N ASP A 258 -9.04 10.50 -32.94
CA ASP A 258 -8.17 9.34 -33.21
C ASP A 258 -8.94 8.25 -33.97
N ARG A 259 -8.51 7.99 -35.22
CA ARG A 259 -9.22 7.08 -36.13
C ARG A 259 -9.05 5.60 -35.77
N ASP A 260 -7.99 5.22 -35.06
CA ASP A 260 -7.74 3.82 -34.70
C ASP A 260 -8.50 3.41 -33.43
N CYS A 261 -8.81 4.39 -32.57
CA CYS A 261 -9.48 4.17 -31.28
C CYS A 261 -10.90 3.60 -31.43
N LEU A 262 -11.67 4.00 -32.45
CA LEU A 262 -12.99 3.42 -32.70
C LEU A 262 -12.91 1.92 -33.01
N ALA A 263 -11.90 1.51 -33.80
CA ALA A 263 -11.68 0.10 -34.11
C ALA A 263 -11.23 -0.68 -32.86
N ASN A 264 -10.44 -0.07 -31.98
CA ASN A 264 -10.05 -0.68 -30.71
C ASN A 264 -11.23 -0.81 -29.74
N ALA A 265 -12.08 0.21 -29.63
CA ALA A 265 -13.31 0.18 -28.84
C ALA A 265 -14.22 -0.98 -29.28
N ARG A 266 -14.41 -1.16 -30.60
CA ARG A 266 -15.16 -2.31 -31.16
C ARG A 266 -14.55 -3.66 -30.73
N LYS A 267 -13.22 -3.82 -30.86
CA LYS A 267 -12.53 -5.05 -30.41
C LYS A 267 -12.72 -5.31 -28.92
N LEU A 268 -12.72 -4.26 -28.09
CA LEU A 268 -12.95 -4.37 -26.65
C LEU A 268 -14.40 -4.79 -26.35
N TYR A 269 -15.39 -4.22 -27.02
CA TYR A 269 -16.79 -4.64 -26.91
C TYR A 269 -16.96 -6.11 -27.30
N GLU A 270 -16.39 -6.54 -28.43
CA GLU A 270 -16.46 -7.94 -28.86
C GLU A 270 -15.78 -8.88 -27.86
N SER A 271 -14.62 -8.50 -27.32
CA SER A 271 -13.95 -9.29 -26.28
C SER A 271 -14.78 -9.36 -25.00
N ALA A 272 -15.46 -8.28 -24.61
CA ALA A 272 -16.34 -8.28 -23.44
C ALA A 272 -17.58 -9.15 -23.68
N LEU A 273 -18.19 -9.07 -24.86
CA LEU A 273 -19.38 -9.84 -25.23
C LEU A 273 -19.11 -11.35 -25.37
N ALA A 274 -17.88 -11.75 -25.69
CA ALA A 274 -17.48 -13.16 -25.67
C ALA A 274 -17.67 -13.81 -24.29
N THR A 275 -17.46 -13.04 -23.22
CA THR A 275 -17.60 -13.51 -21.82
C THR A 275 -18.95 -13.11 -21.21
N TYR A 276 -19.41 -11.88 -21.48
CA TYR A 276 -20.58 -11.24 -20.85
C TYR A 276 -21.75 -11.02 -21.82
N GLY A 277 -21.89 -11.87 -22.84
CA GLY A 277 -22.85 -11.69 -23.94
C GLY A 277 -24.33 -11.66 -23.54
N GLN A 278 -24.68 -11.98 -22.29
CA GLN A 278 -26.04 -11.84 -21.76
C GLN A 278 -26.29 -10.50 -21.05
N ASN A 279 -25.27 -9.65 -20.90
CA ASN A 279 -25.41 -8.36 -20.24
C ASN A 279 -26.10 -7.34 -21.16
N VAL A 280 -27.36 -6.99 -20.86
CA VAL A 280 -28.18 -6.08 -21.68
C VAL A 280 -27.55 -4.69 -21.78
N THR A 281 -27.04 -4.15 -20.67
CA THR A 281 -26.45 -2.79 -20.65
C THR A 281 -25.20 -2.71 -21.54
N LEU A 282 -24.37 -3.75 -21.58
CA LEU A 282 -23.20 -3.80 -22.47
C LEU A 282 -23.59 -3.71 -23.95
N TRP A 283 -24.66 -4.40 -24.36
CA TRP A 283 -25.19 -4.28 -25.72
C TRP A 283 -25.78 -2.89 -26.01
N GLN A 284 -26.48 -2.30 -25.05
CA GLN A 284 -27.05 -0.95 -25.20
C GLN A 284 -25.95 0.10 -25.35
N ASP A 285 -24.89 0.00 -24.54
CA ASP A 285 -23.75 0.90 -24.61
C ASP A 285 -23.01 0.75 -25.94
N TYR A 286 -22.85 -0.49 -26.43
CA TYR A 286 -22.24 -0.73 -27.74
C TYR A 286 -23.06 -0.11 -28.88
N HIS A 287 -24.38 -0.31 -28.86
CA HIS A 287 -25.28 0.28 -29.85
C HIS A 287 -25.23 1.82 -29.84
N LYS A 288 -25.28 2.44 -28.65
CA LYS A 288 -25.18 3.90 -28.49
C LYS A 288 -23.85 4.45 -29.05
N MET A 289 -22.75 3.74 -28.83
CA MET A 289 -21.45 4.12 -29.37
C MET A 289 -21.45 4.09 -30.91
N GLU A 290 -21.99 3.03 -31.52
CA GLU A 290 -22.06 2.90 -32.98
C GLU A 290 -22.98 3.95 -33.63
N ILE A 291 -24.06 4.37 -32.96
CA ILE A 291 -24.89 5.49 -33.43
C ILE A 291 -24.08 6.80 -33.43
N LYS A 292 -23.30 7.05 -32.38
CA LYS A 292 -22.59 8.32 -32.20
C LYS A 292 -21.34 8.45 -33.08
N LEU A 293 -20.56 7.38 -33.19
CA LEU A 293 -19.22 7.40 -33.78
C LEU A 293 -19.07 6.44 -34.99
N GLY A 294 -20.02 5.52 -35.16
CA GLY A 294 -20.00 4.51 -36.23
C GLY A 294 -20.86 4.89 -37.42
N THR A 295 -21.48 3.88 -38.04
CA THR A 295 -22.43 4.07 -39.14
C THR A 295 -23.78 3.46 -38.78
N SER A 296 -24.84 3.89 -39.49
CA SER A 296 -26.17 3.29 -39.34
C SER A 296 -26.15 1.77 -39.59
N GLU A 297 -25.31 1.31 -40.52
CA GLU A 297 -25.15 -0.12 -40.81
C GLU A 297 -24.53 -0.88 -39.62
N THR A 298 -23.47 -0.35 -39.00
CA THR A 298 -22.83 -1.00 -37.85
C THR A 298 -23.72 -0.97 -36.62
N ALA A 299 -24.43 0.13 -36.37
CA ALA A 299 -25.42 0.22 -35.30
C ALA A 299 -26.55 -0.81 -35.48
N ASN A 300 -27.13 -0.90 -36.67
CA ASN A 300 -28.17 -1.90 -36.98
C ASN A 300 -27.66 -3.33 -36.82
N ALA A 301 -26.41 -3.61 -37.22
CA ALA A 301 -25.80 -4.93 -37.05
C ALA A 301 -25.67 -5.32 -35.57
N VAL A 302 -25.24 -4.39 -34.70
CA VAL A 302 -25.16 -4.61 -33.25
C VAL A 302 -26.56 -4.84 -32.66
N CYS A 303 -27.53 -4.00 -33.02
CA CYS A 303 -28.93 -4.13 -32.57
C CYS A 303 -29.52 -5.51 -32.93
N TRP A 304 -29.30 -5.96 -34.17
CA TRP A 304 -29.79 -7.26 -34.62
C TRP A 304 -29.11 -8.42 -33.88
N ARG A 305 -27.79 -8.35 -33.66
CA ARG A 305 -27.05 -9.35 -32.88
C ARG A 305 -27.50 -9.41 -31.42
N ALA A 306 -27.75 -8.27 -30.78
CA ALA A 306 -28.25 -8.19 -29.42
C ALA A 306 -29.59 -8.92 -29.27
N ARG A 307 -30.54 -8.67 -30.19
CA ARG A 307 -31.85 -9.34 -30.22
C ARG A 307 -31.76 -10.85 -30.38
N LYS A 308 -30.77 -11.34 -31.12
CA LYS A 308 -30.54 -12.78 -31.34
C LYS A 308 -29.86 -13.46 -30.15
N THR A 309 -29.02 -12.74 -29.42
CA THR A 309 -28.15 -13.31 -28.38
C THR A 309 -28.78 -13.24 -26.99
N LEU A 310 -29.54 -12.17 -26.70
CA LEU A 310 -30.16 -11.96 -25.40
C LEU A 310 -31.39 -12.85 -25.23
N LYS A 311 -31.44 -13.61 -24.13
CA LYS A 311 -32.60 -14.46 -23.79
C LYS A 311 -33.89 -13.67 -23.54
N ASN A 312 -33.79 -12.38 -23.19
CA ASN A 312 -34.92 -11.49 -22.96
C ASN A 312 -34.79 -10.24 -23.84
N SER A 313 -35.07 -10.39 -25.14
CA SER A 313 -34.93 -9.34 -26.15
C SER A 313 -35.80 -8.10 -25.88
N ALA A 314 -36.89 -8.24 -25.12
CA ALA A 314 -37.76 -7.13 -24.71
C ALA A 314 -37.03 -6.09 -23.83
N ALA A 315 -36.09 -6.53 -22.99
CA ALA A 315 -35.30 -5.63 -22.12
C ALA A 315 -34.32 -4.74 -22.91
N PHE A 316 -33.91 -5.18 -24.11
CA PHE A 316 -33.04 -4.40 -24.99
C PHE A 316 -33.81 -3.28 -25.72
N VAL A 317 -35.07 -3.52 -26.08
CA VAL A 317 -35.94 -2.58 -26.82
C VAL A 317 -36.53 -1.49 -25.93
N ALA A 318 -36.56 -1.67 -24.59
CA ALA A 318 -37.18 -0.73 -23.66
C ALA A 318 -36.39 0.58 -23.41
N ALA A 319 -35.21 0.76 -24.02
CA ALA A 319 -34.51 2.05 -23.99
C ALA A 319 -34.95 2.86 -25.24
N PRO A 320 -35.70 3.96 -25.07
CA PRO A 320 -36.37 4.64 -26.18
C PRO A 320 -35.36 5.26 -27.13
N ASP A 321 -35.72 5.22 -28.42
CA ASP A 321 -35.15 6.02 -29.48
C ASP A 321 -35.12 7.50 -29.06
N LEU A 322 -33.91 8.05 -28.94
CA LEU A 322 -33.61 9.48 -28.84
C LEU A 322 -32.42 9.76 -29.76
#